data_AF-A0A8J8C720-F1
#
_entry.id   AF-A0A8J8C720-F1
#
_cell.length_a   1.000
_cell.length_b   1.000
_cell.length_c   1.000
_cell.angle_alpha   90.00
_cell.angle_beta   90.00
_cell.angle_gamma   90.00
#
_symmetry.space_group_name_H-M   'P 1'
#
loop_
_entity.id
_entity.type
_entity.pdbx_description
1 polymer ?
#
loop_
_entity_poly.entity_id
_entity_poly.type
_entity_poly.pdbx_seq_one_letter_code
_entity_poly.pdbx_strand_id
1 'polypeptide(L)'
;VRNCDITKTLAQLYDIPVYKLFKILEKELKGITWRELMEAAAIVTKNTTGEVIPPEEYEKRIMNTTFGQALWACGGLEKFFAGLIKIGEIVIARKIARAR
;
A
#
# COMPACT_ATOMS: atom_id res chain seq x y z
N VAL A 1 9.18 30.06 2.09
CA VAL A 1 8.06 29.34 1.44
C VAL A 1 6.77 29.89 2.02
N ARG A 2 5.83 30.41 1.22
CA ARG A 2 4.58 30.98 1.77
C ARG A 2 3.72 29.81 2.28
N ASN A 3 2.99 29.98 3.38
CA ASN A 3 2.11 28.93 3.92
C ASN A 3 1.15 28.34 2.87
N CYS A 4 0.72 29.16 1.89
CA CYS A 4 -0.12 28.72 0.77
C CYS A 4 0.56 27.69 -0.18
N ASP A 5 1.88 27.72 -0.28
CA ASP A 5 2.63 26.76 -1.12
C ASP A 5 2.72 25.40 -0.42
N ILE A 6 2.86 25.40 0.92
CA ILE A 6 2.87 24.20 1.74
C ILE A 6 1.51 23.51 1.70
N THR A 7 0.41 24.26 1.87
CA THR A 7 -0.94 23.69 1.83
C THR A 7 -1.31 23.15 0.46
N LYS A 8 -0.92 23.82 -0.64
CA LYS A 8 -1.09 23.30 -2.00
C LYS A 8 -0.33 21.99 -2.22
N THR A 9 0.91 21.92 -1.73
CA THR A 9 1.74 20.70 -1.85
C THR A 9 1.12 19.54 -1.07
N LEU A 10 0.62 19.80 0.16
CA LEU A 10 -0.08 18.79 0.94
C LEU A 10 -1.36 18.32 0.24
N ALA A 11 -2.19 19.23 -0.29
CA ALA A 11 -3.39 18.83 -1.03
C ALA A 11 -3.07 17.90 -2.21
N GLN A 12 -2.03 18.23 -2.98
CA GLN A 12 -1.57 17.39 -4.09
C GLN A 12 -1.13 15.99 -3.63
N LEU A 13 -0.52 15.85 -2.46
CA LEU A 13 -0.15 14.54 -1.89
C LEU A 13 -1.37 13.69 -1.55
N TYR A 14 -2.43 14.30 -1.00
CA TYR A 14 -3.66 13.58 -0.62
C TYR A 14 -4.43 13.05 -1.85
N ASP A 15 -4.27 13.68 -3.01
CA ASP A 15 -4.93 13.28 -4.27
C ASP A 15 -4.19 12.17 -5.03
N ILE A 16 -2.99 11.78 -4.59
CA ILE A 16 -2.20 10.74 -5.27
C ILE A 16 -2.90 9.39 -5.12
N PRO A 17 -3.13 8.64 -6.22
CA PRO A 17 -3.64 7.27 -6.13
C PRO A 17 -2.68 6.37 -5.36
N VAL A 18 -3.20 5.55 -4.44
CA VAL A 18 -2.41 4.62 -3.62
C VAL A 18 -1.60 3.66 -4.49
N TYR A 19 -2.11 3.32 -5.67
CA TYR A 19 -1.39 2.56 -6.69
C TYR A 19 0.04 3.07 -6.96
N LYS A 20 0.25 4.39 -7.04
CA LYS A 20 1.60 4.96 -7.27
C LYS A 20 2.56 4.64 -6.12
N LEU A 21 2.06 4.65 -4.87
CA LEU A 21 2.86 4.28 -3.70
C LEU A 21 3.24 2.80 -3.74
N PHE A 22 2.31 1.92 -4.10
CA PHE A 22 2.61 0.49 -4.23
C PHE A 22 3.60 0.21 -5.37
N LYS A 23 3.54 0.97 -6.47
CA LYS A 23 4.53 0.86 -7.56
C LYS A 23 5.94 1.27 -7.14
N ILE A 24 6.05 2.31 -6.29
CA ILE A 24 7.33 2.67 -5.68
C ILE A 24 7.80 1.55 -4.74
N LEU A 25 6.91 1.01 -3.91
CA LEU A 25 7.23 -0.09 -3.00
C LEU A 25 7.72 -1.34 -3.75
N GLU A 26 7.06 -1.73 -4.85
CA GLU A 26 7.51 -2.82 -5.72
C GLU A 26 8.95 -2.60 -6.21
N LYS A 27 9.27 -1.38 -6.66
CA LYS A 27 10.60 -1.03 -7.17
C LYS A 27 11.68 -1.12 -6.10
N GLU A 28 11.38 -0.70 -4.88
CA GLU A 28 12.31 -0.79 -3.74
C GLU A 28 12.50 -2.24 -3.27
N LEU A 29 11.45 -3.05 -3.33
CA LEU A 29 11.47 -4.47 -3.01
C LEU A 29 12.05 -5.30 -4.18
N LYS A 30 13.35 -5.14 -4.43
CA LYS A 30 14.08 -5.81 -5.52
C LYS A 30 13.78 -7.31 -5.58
N GLY A 31 13.34 -7.76 -6.75
CA GLY A 31 13.05 -9.17 -7.02
C GLY A 31 11.66 -9.63 -6.61
N ILE A 32 10.81 -8.79 -6.02
CA ILE A 32 9.40 -9.07 -5.79
C ILE A 32 8.60 -8.70 -7.04
N THR A 33 7.70 -9.57 -7.49
CA THR A 33 6.79 -9.26 -8.60
C THR A 33 5.55 -8.52 -8.09
N TRP A 34 4.94 -7.69 -8.93
CA TRP A 34 3.66 -7.04 -8.64
C TRP A 34 2.60 -8.00 -8.08
N ARG A 35 2.47 -9.17 -8.70
CA ARG A 35 1.51 -10.20 -8.27
C ARG A 35 1.80 -10.70 -6.85
N GLU A 36 3.07 -10.97 -6.51
CA GLU A 36 3.46 -11.36 -5.16
C GLU A 36 3.14 -10.25 -4.14
N LEU A 37 3.33 -8.99 -4.51
CA LEU A 37 3.00 -7.85 -3.67
C LEU A 37 1.48 -7.73 -3.42
N MET A 38 0.66 -7.90 -4.47
CA MET A 38 -0.81 -7.89 -4.34
C MET A 38 -1.31 -9.10 -3.53
N GLU A 39 -0.72 -10.29 -3.70
CA GLU A 39 -1.01 -11.46 -2.86
C GLU A 39 -0.73 -11.18 -1.38
N ALA A 40 0.42 -10.57 -1.07
CA ALA A 40 0.76 -10.19 0.30
C ALA A 40 -0.20 -9.13 0.87
N ALA A 41 -0.60 -8.15 0.06
CA ALA A 41 -1.54 -7.11 0.44
C ALA A 41 -2.93 -7.68 0.75
N ALA A 42 -3.42 -8.63 -0.05
CA ALA A 42 -4.66 -9.35 0.22
C ALA A 42 -4.60 -10.12 1.55
N ILE A 43 -3.47 -10.78 1.84
CA ILE A 43 -3.26 -11.49 3.13
C ILE A 43 -3.27 -10.50 4.30
N VAL A 44 -2.57 -9.37 4.19
CA VAL A 44 -2.56 -8.34 5.24
C VAL A 44 -3.96 -7.78 5.46
N THR A 45 -4.73 -7.55 4.39
CA THR A 45 -6.10 -7.07 4.47
C THR A 45 -6.96 -8.05 5.25
N LYS A 46 -6.93 -9.34 4.88
CA LYS A 46 -7.61 -10.41 5.62
C LYS A 46 -7.22 -10.46 7.10
N ASN A 47 -5.93 -10.32 7.40
CA ASN A 47 -5.45 -10.36 8.78
C ASN A 47 -5.83 -9.12 9.60
N THR A 48 -6.09 -7.98 8.95
CA THR A 48 -6.36 -6.70 9.62
C THR A 48 -7.86 -6.46 9.77
N THR A 49 -8.64 -6.75 8.73
CA THR A 49 -10.08 -6.42 8.67
C THR A 49 -10.97 -7.66 8.66
N GLY A 50 -10.41 -8.86 8.50
CA GLY A 50 -11.17 -10.09 8.29
C GLY A 50 -11.71 -10.26 6.86
N GLU A 51 -11.54 -9.25 5.99
CA GLU A 51 -12.05 -9.26 4.62
C GLU A 51 -11.20 -10.16 3.71
N VAL A 52 -11.84 -11.11 3.04
CA VAL A 52 -11.19 -11.93 2.01
C VAL A 52 -11.37 -11.24 0.66
N ILE A 53 -10.31 -10.62 0.16
CA ILE A 53 -10.28 -9.94 -1.14
C ILE A 53 -9.27 -10.62 -2.07
N PRO A 54 -9.62 -10.89 -3.34
CA PRO A 54 -8.66 -11.40 -4.30
C PRO A 54 -7.62 -10.32 -4.68
N PRO A 55 -6.38 -10.71 -5.03
CA PRO A 55 -5.30 -9.76 -5.36
C PRO A 55 -5.66 -8.76 -6.46
N GLU A 56 -6.38 -9.20 -7.49
CA GLU A 56 -6.80 -8.38 -8.63
C GLU A 56 -7.83 -7.32 -8.22
N GLU A 57 -8.68 -7.64 -7.25
CA GLU A 57 -9.64 -6.69 -6.70
C GLU A 57 -8.99 -5.71 -5.73
N TYR A 58 -7.99 -6.16 -4.97
CA TYR A 58 -7.15 -5.26 -4.18
C TYR A 58 -6.41 -4.26 -5.06
N GLU A 59 -5.89 -4.70 -6.20
CA GLU A 59 -5.27 -3.81 -7.20
C GLU A 59 -6.25 -2.74 -7.70
N LYS A 60 -7.46 -3.15 -8.11
CA LYS A 60 -8.51 -2.20 -8.53
C LYS A 60 -8.86 -1.23 -7.41
N ARG A 61 -8.88 -1.69 -6.16
CA ARG A 61 -9.16 -0.83 -4.99
C ARG A 61 -8.08 0.25 -4.85
N ILE A 62 -6.79 -0.11 -4.87
CA ILE A 62 -5.70 0.88 -4.73
C ILE A 62 -5.56 1.81 -5.95
N MET A 63 -6.02 1.41 -7.14
CA MET A 63 -6.11 2.28 -8.31
C MET A 63 -7.18 3.36 -8.16
N ASN A 64 -8.30 3.02 -7.51
CA ASN A 64 -9.45 3.91 -7.34
C ASN A 64 -9.47 4.66 -6.00
N THR A 65 -8.50 4.40 -5.11
CA THR A 65 -8.41 5.04 -3.80
C THR A 65 -7.27 6.05 -3.79
N THR A 66 -7.55 7.27 -3.34
CA THR A 66 -6.51 8.29 -3.12
C THR A 66 -5.79 8.07 -1.80
N PHE A 67 -4.59 8.64 -1.67
CA PHE A 67 -3.81 8.56 -0.46
C PHE A 67 -4.59 9.09 0.74
N GLY A 68 -5.27 10.23 0.60
CA GLY A 68 -6.12 10.79 1.65
C GLY A 68 -7.24 9.86 2.12
N GLN A 69 -7.92 9.21 1.18
CA GLN A 69 -8.97 8.23 1.50
C GLN A 69 -8.40 7.01 2.24
N ALA A 70 -7.24 6.52 1.83
CA ALA A 70 -6.59 5.40 2.49
C ALA A 70 -6.12 5.76 3.91
N LEU A 71 -5.56 6.95 4.11
CA LEU A 71 -5.19 7.45 5.44
C LEU A 71 -6.40 7.51 6.38
N TRP A 72 -7.53 8.00 5.88
CA TRP A 72 -8.76 8.07 6.63
C TRP A 72 -9.28 6.67 6.98
N ALA A 73 -9.33 5.76 6.01
CA ALA A 73 -9.77 4.38 6.20
C ALA A 73 -8.89 3.59 7.20
N CYS A 74 -7.57 3.84 7.18
CA CYS A 74 -6.64 3.23 8.13
C CYS A 74 -6.70 3.86 9.53
N GLY A 75 -7.40 4.98 9.71
CA GLY A 75 -7.47 5.70 10.98
C GLY A 75 -6.16 6.40 11.34
N GLY A 76 -5.42 6.88 10.34
CA GLY A 76 -4.21 7.69 10.52
C GLY A 76 -3.02 7.22 9.69
N LEU A 77 -2.04 8.13 9.55
CA LEU A 77 -0.81 7.92 8.80
C LEU A 77 0.06 6.79 9.35
N GLU A 78 0.17 6.71 10.67
CA GLU A 78 0.98 5.69 11.34
C GLU A 78 0.47 4.28 11.05
N LYS A 79 -0.85 4.07 11.11
CA LYS A 79 -1.48 2.78 10.80
C LYS A 79 -1.35 2.41 9.34
N PHE A 80 -1.44 3.40 8.43
CA PHE A 80 -1.22 3.17 7.01
C PHE A 80 0.22 2.70 6.74
N PHE A 81 1.23 3.39 7.27
CA PHE A 81 2.63 2.99 7.09
C PHE A 81 2.95 1.65 7.76
N ALA A 82 2.42 1.38 8.96
CA ALA A 82 2.56 0.07 9.60
C ALA A 82 1.97 -1.05 8.74
N GLY A 83 0.85 -0.78 8.05
CA GLY A 83 0.25 -1.68 7.06
C GLY A 83 1.19 -1.95 5.88
N LEU A 84 1.79 -0.92 5.29
CA LEU A 84 2.75 -1.07 4.19
C LEU A 84 4.00 -1.87 4.59
N ILE A 85 4.55 -1.61 5.79
CA ILE A 85 5.69 -2.35 6.33
C ILE A 85 5.34 -3.83 6.45
N LYS A 86 4.19 -4.15 7.05
CA LYS A 86 3.71 -5.52 7.21
C LYS A 86 3.51 -6.25 5.87
N ILE A 87 3.03 -5.55 4.85
CA ILE A 87 2.93 -6.11 3.48
C ILE A 87 4.33 -6.46 2.95
N GLY A 88 5.29 -5.55 3.10
CA GLY A 88 6.69 -5.76 2.74
C GLY A 88 7.32 -6.96 3.44
N GLU A 89 7.12 -7.09 4.75
CA GLU A 89 7.62 -8.21 5.54
C GLU A 89 7.05 -9.56 5.05
N ILE A 90 5.73 -9.63 4.84
CA ILE A 90 5.06 -10.85 4.39
C ILE A 90 5.54 -11.25 3.00
N VAL A 91 5.68 -10.31 2.07
CA VAL A 91 6.08 -10.65 0.70
C VAL A 91 7.53 -11.15 0.65
N ILE A 92 8.44 -10.55 1.42
CA ILE A 92 9.82 -11.01 1.57
C ILE A 92 9.85 -12.41 2.20
N ALA A 93 9.14 -12.61 3.32
CA ALA A 93 9.10 -13.90 4.01
C ALA A 93 8.59 -15.03 3.11
N ARG A 94 7.53 -14.79 2.33
CA ARG A 94 6.99 -15.75 1.36
C ARG A 94 7.98 -16.07 0.25
N LYS A 95 8.69 -15.06 -0.25
CA LYS A 95 9.70 -15.27 -1.30
C LYS A 95 10.84 -16.14 -0.80
N ILE A 96 11.35 -15.88 0.41
CA ILE A 96 12.38 -16.71 1.05
C ILE A 96 11.87 -18.14 1.26
N ALA A 97 10.63 -18.30 1.72
CA ALA A 97 10.05 -19.62 1.96
C ALA A 97 9.87 -20.45 0.68
N ARG A 98 9.61 -19.82 -0.48
CA ARG A 98 9.52 -20.50 -1.79
C ARG A 98 10.88 -20.86 -2.38
N ALA A 99 11.96 -20.20 -1.94
CA ALA A 99 13.31 -20.45 -2.42
C ALA A 99 14.02 -21.60 -1.67
N ARG A 100 13.44 -22.05 -0.55
CA ARG A 100 13.83 -23.26 0.18
C ARG A 100 13.03 -24.45 -0.29
#